data_AF-A0A662CFK6-F1
#
_entry.id   AF-A0A662CFK6-F1
#
_cell.length_a   1.000
_cell.length_b   1.000
_cell.length_c   1.000
_cell.angle_alpha   90.00
_cell.angle_beta   90.00
_cell.angle_gamma   90.00
#
_symmetry.space_group_name_H-M   'P 1'
#
loop_
_entity.id
_entity.type
_entity.pdbx_description
1 polymer ?
#
loop_
_entity_poly.entity_id
_entity_poly.type
_entity_poly.pdbx_seq_one_letter_code
_entity_poly.pdbx_strand_id
1 'polypeptide(L)'
;MAKLIRLGILFGGKSGEHEVSLSSASSVLNTLDPEKYQVTQIGITLEGDWLVGGDVLTALKNRTEENLIPAVMLPTPSRPQIYSLE
;
A
#
# COMPACT_ATOMS: atom_id res chain seq x y z
N MET A 1 -20.16 13.31 -13.25
CA MET A 1 -19.00 13.31 -12.34
C MET A 1 -17.86 12.58 -13.04
N ALA A 2 -16.65 13.15 -13.04
CA ALA A 2 -15.49 12.45 -13.58
C ALA A 2 -15.16 11.24 -12.69
N LYS A 3 -14.73 10.13 -13.29
CA LYS A 3 -14.30 8.95 -12.55
C LYS A 3 -12.97 9.25 -11.86
N LEU A 4 -12.88 8.98 -10.55
CA LEU A 4 -11.63 9.11 -9.78
C LEU A 4 -10.52 8.24 -10.38
N ILE A 5 -9.29 8.73 -10.32
CA ILE A 5 -8.11 7.96 -10.70
C ILE A 5 -7.80 6.97 -9.57
N ARG A 6 -7.74 5.68 -9.89
CA ARG A 6 -7.31 4.67 -8.91
C ARG A 6 -5.79 4.73 -8.78
N LEU A 7 -5.30 4.95 -7.56
CA LEU A 7 -3.89 5.13 -7.27
C LEU A 7 -3.46 4.10 -6.20
N GLY A 8 -2.63 3.15 -6.60
CA GLY A 8 -1.95 2.25 -5.67
C GLY A 8 -0.66 2.88 -5.16
N ILE A 9 -0.47 2.94 -3.84
CA ILE A 9 0.76 3.44 -3.23
C ILE A 9 1.46 2.25 -2.57
N LEU A 10 2.63 1.89 -3.10
CA LEU A 10 3.47 0.82 -2.57
C LEU A 10 4.52 1.40 -1.63
N PHE A 11 4.66 0.83 -0.43
CA PHE A 11 5.60 1.31 0.58
C PHE A 11 6.04 0.24 1.58
N GLY A 12 6.99 0.57 2.45
CA GLY A 12 7.65 -0.36 3.36
C GLY A 12 8.76 -1.13 2.67
N GLY A 13 8.78 -2.45 2.88
CA GLY A 13 9.72 -3.39 2.26
C GLY A 13 10.67 -4.04 3.24
N LYS A 14 11.21 -5.20 2.85
CA LYS A 14 12.31 -5.89 3.53
C LYS A 14 13.64 -5.19 3.25
N SER A 15 13.83 -4.03 3.88
CA SER A 15 14.98 -3.15 3.69
C SER A 15 15.30 -2.38 4.97
N GLY A 16 16.57 -1.96 5.15
CA GLY A 16 16.95 -1.02 6.20
C GLY A 16 16.31 0.37 6.04
N GLU A 17 15.76 0.66 4.86
CA GLU A 17 15.04 1.90 4.56
C GLU A 17 13.51 1.79 4.78
N HIS A 18 13.03 0.71 5.41
CA HIS A 18 11.61 0.48 5.65
C HIS A 18 10.92 1.70 6.29
N GLU A 19 11.47 2.21 7.39
CA GLU A 19 10.91 3.36 8.13
C GLU A 19 10.92 4.65 7.29
N VAL A 20 11.95 4.82 6.45
CA VAL A 20 12.05 5.96 5.52
C VAL A 20 10.94 5.86 4.48
N SER A 21 10.70 4.67 3.92
CA SER A 21 9.62 4.38 2.99
C SER A 21 8.23 4.66 3.58
N LEU A 22 7.98 4.28 4.85
CA LEU A 22 6.73 4.61 5.57
C LEU A 22 6.56 6.13 5.74
N SER A 23 7.63 6.85 6.05
CA SER A 23 7.61 8.31 6.19
C SER A 23 7.28 9.02 4.86
N SER A 24 7.89 8.55 3.76
CA SER A 24 7.57 9.04 2.40
C SER A 24 6.11 8.78 2.04
N ALA A 25 5.60 7.57 2.28
CA ALA A 25 4.20 7.23 2.03
C ALA A 25 3.23 8.12 2.82
N SER A 26 3.55 8.39 4.09
CA SER A 26 2.78 9.30 4.94
C SER A 26 2.68 10.70 4.35
N SER A 27 3.78 11.21 3.79
CA SER A 27 3.82 12.55 3.18
C SER A 27 3.00 12.60 1.90
N VAL A 28 3.07 11.55 1.07
CA VAL A 28 2.25 11.43 -0.15
C VAL A 28 0.77 11.38 0.21
N LEU A 29 0.36 10.48 1.09
CA LEU A 29 -1.04 10.30 1.51
C LEU A 29 -1.66 11.59 2.05
N ASN A 30 -0.92 12.35 2.86
CA ASN A 30 -1.39 13.62 3.43
C ASN A 30 -1.57 14.76 2.40
N THR A 31 -0.99 14.62 1.20
CA THR A 31 -0.99 15.66 0.16
C THR A 31 -1.96 15.34 -0.99
N LEU A 32 -2.46 14.11 -1.07
CA LEU A 32 -3.33 13.69 -2.17
C LEU A 32 -4.72 14.34 -2.09
N ASP A 33 -5.22 14.73 -3.26
CA ASP A 33 -6.56 15.30 -3.43
C ASP A 33 -7.62 14.17 -3.48
N PRO A 34 -8.50 14.05 -2.47
CA PRO A 34 -9.51 13.00 -2.40
C PRO A 34 -10.60 13.13 -3.48
N GLU A 35 -10.75 14.31 -4.09
CA GLU A 35 -11.68 14.52 -5.22
C GLU A 35 -11.10 14.05 -6.56
N LYS A 36 -9.79 13.74 -6.59
CA LYS A 36 -9.11 13.23 -7.80
C LYS A 36 -8.74 11.76 -7.69
N TYR A 37 -8.39 11.29 -6.51
CA TYR A 37 -7.79 9.96 -6.32
C TYR A 37 -8.60 9.06 -5.41
N GLN A 38 -8.80 7.82 -5.87
CA GLN A 38 -9.21 6.69 -5.04
C GLN A 38 -7.95 5.90 -4.69
N VAL A 39 -7.47 6.04 -3.45
CA VAL A 39 -6.18 5.47 -3.03
C VAL A 39 -6.35 4.05 -2.50
N THR A 40 -5.42 3.17 -2.86
CA THR A 40 -5.22 1.86 -2.24
C THR A 40 -3.81 1.82 -1.66
N GLN A 41 -3.71 1.58 -0.35
CA GLN A 41 -2.43 1.41 0.33
C GLN A 41 -1.95 -0.04 0.16
N ILE A 42 -0.70 -0.21 -0.25
CA ILE A 42 -0.06 -1.52 -0.43
C ILE A 42 1.24 -1.48 0.38
N GLY A 43 1.21 -2.12 1.55
CA GLY A 43 2.36 -2.17 2.45
C GLY A 43 3.14 -3.47 2.25
N ILE A 44 4.46 -3.40 2.38
CA ILE A 44 5.32 -4.58 2.47
C ILE A 44 5.97 -4.60 3.85
N THR A 45 5.84 -5.68 4.59
CA THR A 45 6.44 -5.86 5.93
C THR A 45 7.97 -5.99 5.87
N LEU A 46 8.63 -6.03 7.03
CA LEU A 46 10.08 -6.30 7.11
C LEU A 46 10.40 -7.76 6.76
N GLU A 47 9.42 -8.64 6.91
CA GLU A 47 9.47 -10.06 6.57
C GLU A 47 9.32 -10.26 5.05
N GLY A 48 8.68 -9.29 4.39
CA GLY A 48 8.46 -9.25 2.94
C GLY A 48 7.02 -9.56 2.53
N ASP A 49 6.09 -9.63 3.48
CA ASP A 49 4.69 -9.90 3.24
C ASP A 49 3.98 -8.66 2.71
N TRP A 50 3.18 -8.85 1.67
CA TRP A 50 2.44 -7.78 1.02
C TRP A 50 1.03 -7.73 1.59
N LEU A 51 0.61 -6.55 2.03
CA LEU A 51 -0.64 -6.33 2.76
C LEU A 51 -1.43 -5.17 2.16
N VAL A 52 -2.74 -5.36 2.05
CA VAL A 52 -3.72 -4.33 1.67
C VAL A 52 -4.84 -4.26 2.71
N GLY A 53 -5.60 -3.16 2.74
CA GLY A 53 -6.68 -2.98 3.70
C GLY A 53 -7.02 -1.52 3.93
N GLY A 54 -7.65 -1.23 5.08
CA GLY A 54 -8.09 0.11 5.45
C GLY A 54 -6.94 1.10 5.65
N ASP A 55 -6.19 0.94 6.73
CA ASP A 55 -5.06 1.81 7.08
C ASP A 55 -3.77 1.01 7.30
N VAL A 56 -3.20 0.55 6.18
CA VAL A 56 -1.98 -0.25 6.15
C VAL A 56 -0.80 0.54 6.71
N LEU A 57 -0.71 1.84 6.44
CA LEU A 57 0.39 2.68 6.91
C LEU A 57 0.45 2.72 8.44
N THR A 58 -0.68 3.00 9.09
CA THR A 58 -0.75 3.02 10.56
C THR A 58 -0.44 1.64 11.13
N ALA A 59 -0.98 0.59 10.52
CA ALA A 59 -0.74 -0.78 10.93
C ALA A 59 0.76 -1.14 10.89
N LEU A 60 1.46 -0.84 9.79
CA LEU A 60 2.91 -1.09 9.67
C LEU A 60 3.74 -0.22 10.62
N LYS A 61 3.41 1.06 10.81
CA LYS A 61 4.07 1.93 11.81
C LYS A 61 3.94 1.38 13.23
N ASN A 62 2.80 0.77 13.54
CA ASN A 62 2.53 0.17 14.85
C ASN A 62 3.03 -1.28 14.97
N ARG A 63 3.58 -1.85 13.90
CA ARG A 63 3.99 -3.27 13.81
C ARG A 63 2.82 -4.23 14.12
N THR A 64 1.65 -3.89 13.61
CA THR A 64 0.42 -4.69 13.72
C THR A 64 -0.08 -5.03 12.32
N GLU A 65 -0.59 -6.23 12.12
CA GLU A 65 -1.14 -6.68 10.83
C GLU A 65 -2.64 -7.04 10.94
N GLU A 66 -3.28 -6.60 12.01
CA GLU A 66 -4.69 -6.89 12.28
C GLU A 66 -5.60 -6.31 11.19
N ASN A 67 -6.54 -7.14 10.72
CA ASN A 67 -7.50 -6.79 9.67
C ASN A 67 -6.87 -6.37 8.33
N LEU A 68 -5.61 -6.74 8.10
CA LEU A 68 -4.97 -6.63 6.80
C LEU A 68 -5.12 -7.92 6.02
N ILE A 69 -5.16 -7.77 4.71
CA ILE A 69 -5.39 -8.84 3.76
C ILE A 69 -4.08 -9.07 3.01
N PRO A 70 -3.57 -10.31 2.96
CA PRO A 70 -2.41 -10.63 2.13
C PRO A 70 -2.68 -10.32 0.67
N ALA A 71 -1.68 -9.82 -0.04
CA ALA A 71 -1.78 -9.46 -1.44
C ALA A 71 -0.58 -9.95 -2.25
N VAL A 72 -0.72 -10.03 -3.57
CA VAL A 72 0.37 -10.39 -4.47
C VAL A 72 0.31 -9.58 -5.76
N MET A 73 1.48 -9.26 -6.32
CA MET A 73 1.60 -8.86 -7.73
C MET A 73 2.09 -10.06 -8.52
N LEU A 74 1.33 -10.51 -9.52
CA LEU A 74 1.79 -11.58 -10.39
C LEU A 74 2.87 -11.03 -11.35
N PRO A 75 3.94 -11.78 -11.64
CA PRO A 75 4.98 -11.38 -12.60
C PRO A 75 4.48 -11.58 -14.05
N THR A 76 3.28 -11.07 -14.34
CA THR A 76 2.60 -11.20 -15.62
C THR A 76 2.44 -9.80 -16.23
N PRO A 77 3.35 -9.36 -17.12
CA PRO A 77 3.31 -8.01 -17.68
C PRO A 77 2.00 -7.65 -18.41
N SER A 78 1.26 -8.66 -18.90
CA SER A 78 -0.06 -8.46 -19.52
C SER A 78 -1.19 -8.17 -18.52
N ARG A 79 -0.95 -8.36 -17.22
CA ARG A 79 -1.89 -8.11 -16.11
C ARG A 79 -1.16 -7.50 -14.91
N PRO A 80 -0.67 -6.25 -15.01
CA PRO A 80 0.06 -5.60 -13.94
C PRO A 80 -0.93 -5.11 -12.86
N GLN A 81 -1.42 -6.04 -12.05
CA GLN A 81 -2.42 -5.80 -11.01
C GLN A 81 -1.97 -6.41 -9.68
N ILE A 82 -2.45 -5.82 -8.59
CA ILE A 82 -2.37 -6.38 -7.25
C ILE A 82 -3.63 -7.21 -7.02
N TYR A 83 -3.47 -8.42 -6.50
CA TYR A 83 -4.54 -9.34 -6.12
C TYR A 83 -4.55 -9.46 -4.61
N SER A 84 -5.69 -9.24 -3.96
CA SER A 84 -5.91 -9.68 -2.59
C SER A 84 -6.10 -11.21 -2.54
N LEU A 85 -5.63 -11.84 -1.48
CA LEU A 85 -5.71 -13.28 -1.25
C LEU A 85 -6.87 -13.63 -0.30
N GLU A 86 -8.06 -13.09 -0.60
CA GLU A 86 -9.32 -13.43 0.09
C GLU A 86 -10.04 -14.62 -0.56
#